data_AF-A0A7Y8CTL8-F1
#
_entry.id   AF-A0A7Y8CTL8-F1
#
_cell.length_a   1.000
_cell.length_b   1.000
_cell.length_c   1.000
_cell.angle_alpha   90.00
_cell.angle_beta   90.00
_cell.angle_gamma   90.00
#
_symmetry.space_group_name_H-M   'P 1'
#
loop_
_entity.id
_entity.type
_entity.pdbx_description
1 polymer ?
#
loop_
_entity_poly.entity_id
_entity_poly.type
_entity_poly.pdbx_seq_one_letter_code
_entity_poly.pdbx_strand_id
1 'polypeptide(L)'
;MTIDKAKLKALANAATPGRVHDRLDSCGGGLKYECFGDDGSLVLKVDHKNDEWGFVGDNGAADEEFFLACTPAVVLALIADNERLSTACTRAEQVINAESKAAAIATGRANLLQAERDQLKAENEALRKERDARPPFKPFHDPAIGFTGCVICGKYTNHFGLPCPKTRATADAAMGKGEQS
;
A
#
# COMPACT_ATOMS: atom_id res chain seq x y z
N MET A 1 -8.68 27.58 -27.35
CA MET A 1 -9.60 27.11 -28.40
C MET A 1 -10.01 25.69 -28.03
N THR A 2 -11.30 25.45 -27.76
CA THR A 2 -11.78 24.15 -27.26
C THR A 2 -12.06 23.24 -28.45
N ILE A 3 -11.30 22.16 -28.60
CA ILE A 3 -11.43 21.24 -29.74
C ILE A 3 -12.57 20.26 -29.47
N ASP A 4 -13.56 20.22 -30.36
CA ASP A 4 -14.62 19.21 -30.36
C ASP A 4 -14.07 17.88 -30.90
N LYS A 5 -13.65 17.01 -29.97
CA LYS A 5 -13.10 15.69 -30.27
C LYS A 5 -14.16 14.71 -30.78
N ALA A 6 -15.45 14.94 -30.51
CA ALA A 6 -16.53 14.12 -31.00
C ALA A 6 -16.79 14.41 -32.48
N LYS A 7 -16.89 15.69 -32.87
CA LYS A 7 -16.96 16.08 -34.29
C LYS A 7 -15.75 15.57 -35.06
N LEU A 8 -14.54 15.76 -34.53
CA LEU A 8 -13.30 15.34 -35.21
C LEU A 8 -13.22 13.81 -35.42
N LYS A 9 -13.64 13.01 -34.42
CA LYS A 9 -13.69 11.55 -34.55
C LYS A 9 -14.79 11.08 -35.52
N ALA A 10 -15.92 11.78 -35.57
CA ALA A 10 -16.97 11.48 -36.54
C ALA A 10 -16.48 11.71 -37.98
N LEU A 11 -15.81 12.84 -38.23
CA LEU A 11 -15.19 13.13 -39.53
C LEU A 11 -14.10 12.11 -39.90
N ALA A 12 -13.21 11.77 -38.97
CA ALA A 12 -12.14 10.79 -39.22
C ALA A 12 -12.65 9.36 -39.47
N ASN A 13 -13.79 8.97 -38.89
CA ASN A 13 -14.45 7.69 -39.17
C ASN A 13 -15.25 7.70 -40.48
N ALA A 14 -15.62 8.88 -40.99
CA ALA A 14 -16.34 9.04 -42.25
C ALA A 14 -15.39 9.13 -43.47
N ALA A 15 -14.14 9.53 -43.24
CA ALA A 15 -13.14 9.71 -44.28
C ALA A 15 -12.47 8.40 -44.73
N THR A 16 -12.12 8.36 -46.02
CA THR A 16 -11.39 7.24 -46.63
C THR A 16 -9.93 7.20 -46.13
N PRO A 17 -9.37 6.04 -45.72
CA PRO A 17 -7.99 5.95 -45.24
C PRO A 17 -6.91 6.40 -46.26
N GLY A 18 -5.80 6.95 -45.74
CA GLY A 18 -4.49 7.05 -46.41
C GLY A 18 -4.26 8.14 -47.46
N ARG A 19 -3.44 9.17 -47.16
CA ARG A 19 -2.62 10.07 -48.05
C ARG A 19 -1.93 11.16 -47.17
N VAL A 20 -0.91 11.96 -47.55
CA VAL A 20 -0.68 12.85 -48.72
C VAL A 20 0.83 13.15 -48.91
N HIS A 21 1.32 13.39 -50.13
CA HIS A 21 2.55 14.19 -50.41
C HIS A 21 2.56 14.77 -51.84
N ASP A 22 3.36 15.82 -52.08
CA ASP A 22 3.18 16.80 -53.18
C ASP A 22 4.53 17.24 -53.84
N ARG A 23 4.49 17.39 -55.18
CA ARG A 23 5.44 18.07 -56.12
C ARG A 23 6.72 17.41 -56.67
N LEU A 24 6.94 17.71 -57.96
CA LEU A 24 8.19 17.70 -58.75
C LEU A 24 8.29 19.03 -59.52
N ASP A 25 9.50 19.59 -59.65
CA ASP A 25 9.74 20.93 -60.22
C ASP A 25 9.59 21.06 -61.74
N SER A 26 9.31 19.96 -62.47
CA SER A 26 9.30 19.92 -63.94
C SER A 26 7.96 20.28 -64.61
N CYS A 27 6.88 20.43 -63.84
CA CYS A 27 5.52 20.53 -64.35
C CYS A 27 5.12 21.96 -64.78
N GLY A 28 5.74 22.47 -65.85
CA GLY A 28 5.47 23.81 -66.38
C GLY A 28 4.04 24.00 -66.90
N GLY A 29 3.32 24.98 -66.35
CA GLY A 29 2.27 25.72 -67.06
C GLY A 29 0.88 25.08 -67.16
N GLY A 30 0.60 23.98 -66.48
CA GLY A 30 -0.76 23.45 -66.39
C GLY A 30 -0.88 22.37 -65.32
N LEU A 31 -1.58 22.66 -64.21
CA LEU A 31 -1.87 21.66 -63.20
C LEU A 31 -2.83 20.62 -63.77
N LYS A 32 -2.25 19.46 -64.12
CA LYS A 32 -2.92 18.19 -64.40
C LYS A 32 -2.33 17.15 -63.47
N TYR A 33 -3.06 16.76 -62.43
CA TYR A 33 -2.63 15.69 -61.53
C TYR A 33 -3.82 14.95 -60.92
N GLU A 34 -3.56 13.71 -60.57
CA GLU A 34 -4.51 12.73 -60.04
C GLU A 34 -3.87 12.00 -58.85
N CYS A 35 -4.68 11.62 -57.87
CA CYS A 35 -4.26 11.06 -56.58
C CYS A 35 -5.44 10.19 -56.07
N PHE A 36 -5.47 8.86 -56.14
CA PHE A 36 -4.44 7.82 -56.08
C PHE A 36 -3.64 7.85 -54.76
N GLY A 37 -3.85 6.95 -53.80
CA GLY A 37 -4.73 5.77 -53.75
C GLY A 37 -4.04 4.66 -52.98
N ASP A 38 -4.24 4.51 -51.67
CA ASP A 38 -3.68 3.34 -50.96
C ASP A 38 -4.45 2.06 -51.32
N ASP A 39 -5.77 2.19 -51.51
CA ASP A 39 -6.67 1.26 -52.20
C ASP A 39 -6.65 1.39 -53.74
N GLY A 40 -5.87 2.32 -54.29
CA GLY A 40 -5.82 2.67 -55.71
C GLY A 40 -6.93 3.63 -56.19
N SER A 41 -7.82 4.11 -55.32
CA SER A 41 -8.92 5.02 -55.70
C SER A 41 -8.45 6.43 -56.10
N LEU A 42 -9.10 7.00 -57.10
CA LEU A 42 -8.99 8.42 -57.43
C LEU A 42 -9.81 9.25 -56.41
N VAL A 43 -9.13 10.13 -55.68
CA VAL A 43 -9.69 10.96 -54.60
C VAL A 43 -9.57 12.45 -54.89
N LEU A 44 -8.50 12.90 -55.54
CA LEU A 44 -8.35 14.29 -55.97
C LEU A 44 -7.95 14.32 -57.45
N LYS A 45 -8.62 15.16 -58.22
CA LYS A 45 -8.28 15.47 -59.61
C LYS A 45 -8.20 16.98 -59.79
N VAL A 46 -7.21 17.42 -60.55
CA VAL A 46 -7.14 18.78 -61.08
C VAL A 46 -6.83 18.68 -62.55
N ASP A 47 -7.72 19.22 -63.39
CA ASP A 47 -7.56 19.38 -64.82
C ASP A 47 -8.10 20.74 -65.28
N HIS A 48 -7.23 21.74 -65.22
CA HIS A 48 -7.51 23.11 -65.66
C HIS A 48 -7.99 23.21 -67.13
N LYS A 49 -7.71 22.23 -68.00
CA LYS A 49 -8.19 22.32 -69.41
C LYS A 49 -9.67 21.97 -69.57
N ASN A 50 -10.23 21.23 -68.60
CA ASN A 50 -11.61 20.75 -68.61
C ASN A 50 -12.46 21.40 -67.50
N ASP A 51 -11.90 22.33 -66.72
CA ASP A 51 -12.49 22.94 -65.52
C ASP A 51 -12.95 21.91 -64.47
N GLU A 52 -12.25 20.78 -64.40
CA GLU A 52 -12.48 19.73 -63.40
C GLU A 52 -11.45 19.88 -62.27
N TRP A 53 -11.89 20.27 -61.07
CA TRP A 53 -11.00 20.38 -59.92
C TRP A 53 -11.73 20.05 -58.62
N GLY A 54 -11.04 19.35 -57.71
CA GLY A 54 -11.54 19.03 -56.39
C GLY A 54 -11.51 17.53 -56.08
N PHE A 55 -12.20 17.17 -55.00
CA PHE A 55 -12.31 15.79 -54.56
C PHE A 55 -13.30 15.01 -55.44
N VAL A 56 -12.98 13.75 -55.72
CA VAL A 56 -13.66 12.93 -56.74
C VAL A 56 -14.59 11.92 -56.07
N GLY A 57 -15.81 11.80 -56.63
CA GLY A 57 -16.84 10.87 -56.16
C GLY A 57 -17.93 11.56 -55.33
N ASP A 58 -19.01 10.83 -55.04
CA ASP A 58 -20.23 11.37 -54.43
C ASP A 58 -20.03 12.00 -53.04
N ASN A 59 -18.94 11.64 -52.34
CA ASN A 59 -18.57 12.16 -51.02
C ASN A 59 -17.55 13.33 -51.06
N GLY A 60 -17.11 13.79 -52.24
CA GLY A 60 -15.95 14.68 -52.34
C GLY A 60 -16.00 15.95 -51.47
N ALA A 61 -17.18 16.55 -51.28
CA ALA A 61 -17.34 17.71 -50.39
C ALA A 61 -17.08 17.39 -48.89
N ALA A 62 -17.39 16.18 -48.44
CA ALA A 62 -17.10 15.73 -47.08
C ALA A 62 -15.62 15.34 -46.91
N ASP A 63 -15.03 14.72 -47.93
CA ASP A 63 -13.59 14.45 -47.97
C ASP A 63 -12.77 15.75 -47.94
N GLU A 64 -13.24 16.81 -48.62
CA GLU A 64 -12.66 18.16 -48.55
C GLU A 64 -12.79 18.78 -47.15
N GLU A 65 -13.97 18.75 -46.51
CA GLU A 65 -14.12 19.28 -45.13
C GLU A 65 -13.19 18.54 -44.14
N PHE A 66 -13.07 17.22 -44.26
CA PHE A 66 -12.16 16.44 -43.43
C PHE A 66 -10.69 16.80 -43.69
N PHE A 67 -10.27 16.86 -44.95
CA PHE A 67 -8.91 17.22 -45.34
C PHE A 67 -8.51 18.60 -44.79
N LEU A 68 -9.40 19.59 -44.90
CA LEU A 68 -9.20 20.93 -44.36
C LEU A 68 -9.19 20.96 -42.82
N ALA A 69 -9.92 20.07 -42.16
CA ALA A 69 -9.89 19.92 -40.70
C ALA A 69 -8.58 19.27 -40.19
N CYS A 70 -7.94 18.41 -40.99
CA CYS A 70 -6.70 17.69 -40.69
C CYS A 70 -5.42 18.54 -40.74
N THR A 71 -5.47 19.76 -40.21
CA THR A 71 -4.29 20.63 -40.10
C THR A 71 -3.18 19.99 -39.24
N PRO A 72 -1.89 20.29 -39.50
CA PRO A 72 -0.78 19.76 -38.69
C PRO A 72 -0.93 20.06 -37.19
N ALA A 73 -1.50 21.20 -36.81
CA ALA A 73 -1.76 21.55 -35.42
C ALA A 73 -2.79 20.61 -34.76
N VAL A 74 -3.82 20.19 -35.49
CA VAL A 74 -4.81 19.21 -35.03
C VAL A 74 -4.19 17.82 -34.90
N VAL A 75 -3.40 17.39 -35.88
CA VAL A 75 -2.71 16.09 -35.85
C VAL A 75 -1.73 16.01 -34.67
N LEU A 76 -0.90 17.04 -34.46
CA LEU A 76 0.02 17.11 -33.34
C LEU A 76 -0.70 17.15 -31.99
N ALA A 77 -1.85 17.83 -31.89
CA ALA A 77 -2.66 17.82 -30.67
C ALA A 77 -3.23 16.43 -30.36
N LEU A 78 -3.67 15.67 -31.37
CA LEU A 78 -4.11 14.28 -31.20
C LEU A 78 -2.97 13.35 -30.77
N ILE A 79 -1.77 13.51 -31.33
CA ILE A 79 -0.58 12.75 -30.93
C ILE A 79 -0.24 13.03 -29.46
N ALA A 80 -0.16 14.29 -29.05
CA ALA A 80 0.12 14.67 -27.67
C ALA A 80 -0.95 14.16 -26.67
N ASP A 81 -2.22 14.13 -27.08
CA ASP A 81 -3.28 13.51 -26.28
C ASP A 81 -3.12 11.99 -26.13
N ASN A 82 -2.73 11.29 -27.20
CA ASN A 82 -2.48 9.85 -27.18
C ASN A 82 -1.26 9.49 -26.31
N GLU A 83 -0.16 10.25 -26.41
CA GLU A 83 1.02 10.07 -25.56
C GLU A 83 0.70 10.30 -24.07
N ARG A 84 -0.08 11.34 -23.77
CA ARG A 84 -0.57 11.65 -22.42
C ARG A 84 -1.49 10.55 -21.88
N LEU A 85 -2.40 10.01 -22.71
CA LEU A 85 -3.29 8.91 -22.33
C LEU A 85 -2.52 7.61 -22.10
N SER A 86 -1.58 7.27 -22.97
CA SER A 86 -0.68 6.11 -22.82
C SER A 86 0.09 6.18 -21.49
N THR A 87 0.70 7.34 -21.22
CA THR A 87 1.41 7.61 -19.95
C THR A 87 0.49 7.45 -18.72
N ALA A 88 -0.76 7.93 -18.82
CA ALA A 88 -1.74 7.81 -17.74
C ALA A 88 -2.16 6.35 -17.50
N CYS A 89 -2.37 5.56 -18.55
CA CYS A 89 -2.67 4.13 -18.46
C CYS A 89 -1.53 3.35 -17.78
N THR A 90 -0.29 3.51 -18.25
CA THR A 90 0.88 2.85 -17.63
C THR A 90 1.03 3.22 -16.15
N ARG A 91 0.77 4.48 -15.79
CA ARG A 91 0.79 4.90 -14.37
C ARG A 91 -0.34 4.27 -13.56
N ALA A 92 -1.54 4.16 -14.11
CA ALA A 92 -2.67 3.51 -13.44
C ALA A 92 -2.40 2.01 -13.19
N GLU A 93 -1.85 1.30 -14.19
CA GLU A 93 -1.42 -0.10 -14.04
C GLU A 93 -0.36 -0.28 -12.95
N GLN A 94 0.61 0.64 -12.85
CA GLN A 94 1.61 0.62 -11.78
C GLN A 94 0.98 0.81 -10.39
N VAL A 95 0.00 1.72 -10.25
CA VAL A 95 -0.72 1.93 -8.98
C VAL A 95 -1.52 0.69 -8.61
N ILE A 96 -2.32 0.13 -9.52
CA ILE A 96 -3.11 -1.10 -9.30
C ILE A 96 -2.19 -2.27 -8.88
N ASN A 97 -1.03 -2.41 -9.53
CA ASN A 97 -0.03 -3.43 -9.20
C ASN A 97 0.66 -3.19 -7.84
N ALA A 98 0.78 -1.95 -7.38
CA ALA A 98 1.32 -1.62 -6.06
C ALA A 98 0.28 -1.86 -4.96
N GLU A 99 -0.96 -1.42 -5.17
CA GLU A 99 -2.08 -1.58 -4.23
C GLU A 99 -2.45 -3.05 -4.03
N SER A 100 -2.53 -3.84 -5.10
CA SER A 100 -2.79 -5.29 -5.00
C SER A 100 -1.70 -6.04 -4.22
N LYS A 101 -0.42 -5.69 -4.43
CA LYS A 101 0.69 -6.23 -3.62
C LYS A 101 0.60 -5.80 -2.16
N ALA A 102 0.30 -4.53 -1.88
CA ALA A 102 0.11 -4.03 -0.53
C ALA A 102 -1.06 -4.72 0.20
N ALA A 103 -2.19 -4.92 -0.49
CA ALA A 103 -3.35 -5.63 0.03
C ALA A 103 -3.04 -7.11 0.32
N ALA A 104 -2.30 -7.79 -0.55
CA ALA A 104 -1.85 -9.17 -0.33
C ALA A 104 -0.93 -9.29 0.90
N ILE A 105 0.03 -8.37 1.07
CA ILE A 105 0.92 -8.31 2.24
C ILE A 105 0.13 -8.04 3.52
N ALA A 106 -0.80 -7.06 3.49
CA ALA A 106 -1.64 -6.73 4.63
C ALA A 106 -2.53 -7.91 5.06
N THR A 107 -3.13 -8.62 4.10
CA THR A 107 -3.94 -9.82 4.34
C THR A 107 -3.09 -10.96 4.93
N GLY A 108 -1.91 -11.22 4.37
CA GLY A 108 -0.97 -12.21 4.90
C GLY A 108 -0.54 -11.91 6.34
N ARG A 109 -0.22 -10.64 6.64
CA ARG A 109 0.12 -10.19 7.99
C ARG A 109 -1.05 -10.29 8.97
N ALA A 110 -2.26 -9.95 8.54
CA ALA A 110 -3.46 -10.10 9.36
C ALA A 110 -3.69 -11.56 9.73
N ASN A 111 -3.55 -12.49 8.77
CA ASN A 111 -3.69 -13.94 9.01
C ASN A 111 -2.64 -14.48 10.00
N LEU A 112 -1.38 -14.01 9.92
CA LEU A 112 -0.33 -14.40 10.86
C LEU A 112 -0.61 -13.91 12.29
N LEU A 113 -0.95 -12.63 12.45
CA LEU A 113 -1.32 -12.06 13.75
C LEU A 113 -2.58 -12.72 14.34
N GLN A 114 -3.52 -13.10 13.47
CA GLN A 114 -4.74 -13.82 13.83
C GLN A 114 -4.42 -15.22 14.37
N ALA A 115 -3.50 -15.95 13.74
CA ALA A 115 -3.02 -17.25 14.23
C ALA A 115 -2.24 -17.13 15.56
N GLU A 116 -1.31 -16.18 15.66
CA GLU A 116 -0.54 -15.90 16.88
C GLU A 116 -1.46 -15.56 18.07
N ARG A 117 -2.46 -14.70 17.85
CA ARG A 117 -3.46 -14.34 18.85
C ARG A 117 -4.24 -15.55 19.37
N ASP A 118 -4.62 -16.46 18.48
CA ASP A 118 -5.41 -17.63 18.85
C ASP A 118 -4.56 -18.70 19.56
N GLN A 119 -3.28 -18.85 19.17
CA GLN A 119 -2.29 -19.62 19.91
C GLN A 119 -2.10 -19.08 21.34
N LEU A 120 -1.86 -17.76 21.48
CA LEU A 120 -1.68 -17.11 22.78
C LEU A 120 -2.94 -17.21 23.66
N LYS A 121 -4.14 -17.20 23.08
CA LYS A 121 -5.39 -17.46 23.81
C LYS A 121 -5.43 -18.89 24.37
N ALA A 122 -5.10 -19.89 23.55
CA ALA A 122 -5.06 -21.29 23.99
C ALA A 122 -4.04 -21.52 25.10
N GLU A 123 -2.84 -20.94 24.97
CA GLU A 123 -1.79 -20.99 26.00
C GLU A 123 -2.22 -20.31 27.31
N ASN A 124 -2.81 -19.10 27.23
CA ASN A 124 -3.36 -18.42 28.40
C ASN A 124 -4.47 -19.20 29.09
N GLU A 125 -5.30 -19.93 28.35
CA GLU A 125 -6.34 -20.78 28.94
C GLU A 125 -5.74 -22.03 29.61
N ALA A 126 -4.71 -22.64 29.02
CA ALA A 126 -3.96 -23.74 29.64
C ALA A 126 -3.28 -23.30 30.94
N LEU A 127 -2.59 -22.16 30.94
CA LEU A 127 -1.94 -21.59 32.14
C LEU A 127 -2.93 -21.22 33.24
N ARG A 128 -4.13 -20.74 32.90
CA ARG A 128 -5.21 -20.51 33.87
C ARG A 128 -5.68 -21.82 34.51
N LYS A 129 -5.89 -22.86 33.71
CA LYS A 129 -6.26 -24.20 34.20
C LYS A 129 -5.17 -24.80 35.09
N GLU A 130 -3.89 -24.65 34.72
CA GLU A 130 -2.76 -25.09 35.55
C GLU A 130 -2.71 -24.33 36.88
N ARG A 131 -2.84 -22.99 36.84
CA ARG A 131 -2.90 -22.14 38.04
C ARG A 131 -4.03 -22.57 38.98
N ASP A 132 -5.21 -22.85 38.44
CA ASP A 132 -6.41 -23.19 39.23
C ASP A 132 -6.40 -24.65 39.72
N ALA A 133 -5.71 -25.55 39.00
CA ALA A 133 -5.42 -26.91 39.45
C ALA A 133 -4.25 -26.99 40.45
N ARG A 134 -3.39 -25.96 40.50
CA ARG A 134 -2.34 -25.84 41.50
C ARG A 134 -3.02 -25.74 42.87
N PRO A 135 -2.69 -26.61 43.85
CA PRO A 135 -3.30 -26.52 45.17
C PRO A 135 -3.10 -25.10 45.71
N PRO A 136 -4.08 -24.54 46.44
CA PRO A 136 -3.89 -23.26 47.12
C PRO A 136 -2.58 -23.37 47.88
N PHE A 137 -1.73 -22.32 47.82
CA PHE A 137 -0.43 -22.29 48.49
C PHE A 137 -0.61 -23.01 49.83
N LYS A 138 -0.08 -24.23 49.95
CA LYS A 138 0.29 -24.68 51.27
C LYS A 138 1.18 -23.53 51.73
N PRO A 139 0.87 -22.87 52.87
CA PRO A 139 1.96 -22.24 53.58
C PRO A 139 3.06 -23.28 53.57
N PHE A 140 4.28 -22.92 53.17
CA PHE A 140 5.40 -23.73 53.63
C PHE A 140 5.08 -23.95 55.10
N HIS A 141 4.99 -25.21 55.54
CA HIS A 141 5.09 -25.46 56.96
C HIS A 141 6.42 -24.81 57.28
N ASP A 142 6.37 -23.63 57.92
CA ASP A 142 7.55 -22.97 58.44
C ASP A 142 8.31 -24.10 59.12
N PRO A 143 9.56 -24.39 58.72
CA PRO A 143 10.31 -25.49 59.31
C PRO A 143 10.45 -25.12 60.77
N ALA A 144 9.61 -25.72 61.62
CA ALA A 144 8.96 -24.96 62.68
C ALA A 144 9.97 -24.16 63.50
N ILE A 145 10.01 -22.84 63.26
CA ILE A 145 10.78 -21.89 64.09
C ILE A 145 9.95 -21.66 65.37
N GLY A 146 9.66 -22.79 66.00
CA GLY A 146 8.59 -23.05 66.95
C GLY A 146 9.11 -23.59 68.27
N PHE A 147 10.43 -23.66 68.43
CA PHE A 147 11.02 -23.38 69.74
C PHE A 147 11.08 -21.85 69.94
N THR A 148 9.90 -21.22 70.02
CA THR A 148 9.73 -19.83 70.45
C THR A 148 9.98 -19.66 71.95
N GLY A 149 10.16 -20.77 72.67
CA GLY A 149 10.52 -20.76 74.08
C GLY A 149 11.98 -20.37 74.34
N CYS A 150 12.24 -19.81 75.52
CA CYS A 150 13.61 -19.54 75.94
C CYS A 150 14.30 -20.84 76.41
N VAL A 151 15.32 -21.28 75.67
CA VAL A 151 16.07 -22.54 75.93
C VAL A 151 16.65 -22.60 77.35
N ILE A 152 16.92 -21.45 77.97
CA ILE A 152 17.52 -21.37 79.32
C ILE A 152 16.48 -21.53 80.44
N CYS A 153 15.21 -21.17 80.22
CA CYS A 153 14.16 -21.31 81.24
C CYS A 153 13.06 -22.33 80.93
N GLY A 154 12.99 -22.84 79.69
CA GLY A 154 12.00 -23.82 79.26
C GLY A 154 10.59 -23.26 79.08
N LYS A 155 10.38 -21.94 79.25
CA LYS A 155 9.06 -21.32 79.04
C LYS A 155 8.82 -21.08 77.56
N TYR A 156 7.63 -21.44 77.10
CA TYR A 156 7.13 -21.38 75.71
C TYR A 156 6.86 -19.96 75.17
N THR A 157 7.42 -18.92 75.80
CA THR A 157 7.28 -17.52 75.38
C THR A 157 8.64 -16.93 75.06
N ASN A 158 8.71 -16.20 73.94
CA ASN A 158 9.90 -15.44 73.58
C ASN A 158 10.03 -14.23 74.51
N HIS A 159 11.25 -13.89 74.92
CA HIS A 159 11.50 -12.70 75.74
C HIS A 159 11.55 -11.40 74.92
N PHE A 160 11.06 -11.40 73.67
CA PHE A 160 11.06 -10.25 72.75
C PHE A 160 12.44 -9.52 72.64
N GLY A 161 13.54 -10.29 72.68
CA GLY A 161 14.91 -9.76 72.65
C GLY A 161 15.51 -9.39 74.01
N LEU A 162 14.75 -9.46 75.11
CA LEU A 162 15.27 -9.25 76.47
C LEU A 162 16.03 -10.48 76.99
N PRO A 163 17.05 -10.29 77.87
CA PRO A 163 17.75 -11.39 78.53
C PRO A 163 16.81 -12.26 79.37
N CYS A 164 17.10 -13.56 79.45
CA CYS A 164 16.32 -14.50 80.26
C CYS A 164 16.35 -14.10 81.74
N PRO A 165 15.22 -14.12 82.48
CA PRO A 165 15.23 -13.88 83.92
C PRO A 165 16.16 -14.85 84.69
N LYS A 166 16.30 -16.11 84.21
CA LYS A 166 17.23 -17.08 84.80
C LYS A 166 18.71 -16.75 84.56
N THR A 167 19.08 -16.05 83.48
CA THR A 167 20.47 -15.55 83.28
C THR A 167 20.75 -14.28 84.08
N ARG A 168 19.71 -13.56 84.53
CA ARG A 168 19.88 -12.33 85.31
C ARG A 168 20.29 -12.60 86.76
N ALA A 169 19.74 -13.65 87.38
CA ALA A 169 20.12 -14.08 88.72
C ALA A 169 21.63 -14.40 88.85
N THR A 170 22.26 -14.93 87.79
CA THR A 170 23.72 -15.17 87.74
C THR A 170 24.54 -13.91 87.49
N ALA A 171 23.97 -12.84 86.93
CA ALA A 171 24.67 -11.58 86.69
C ALA A 171 24.74 -10.72 87.97
N ASP A 172 23.63 -10.60 88.70
CA ASP A 172 23.58 -9.82 89.94
C ASP A 172 24.45 -10.45 91.05
N ALA A 173 24.59 -11.79 91.07
CA ALA A 173 25.50 -12.52 91.95
C ALA A 173 27.00 -12.23 91.67
N ALA A 174 27.35 -11.78 90.46
CA ALA A 174 28.73 -11.49 90.07
C ALA A 174 29.15 -10.03 90.38
N MET A 175 28.21 -9.10 90.55
CA MET A 175 28.50 -7.69 90.85
C MET A 175 28.35 -7.33 92.36
N GLY A 176 28.00 -8.30 93.20
CA GLY A 176 27.76 -8.12 94.64
C GLY A 176 28.98 -8.26 95.57
N LYS A 177 30.22 -8.16 95.06
CA LYS A 177 31.46 -8.19 95.86
C LYS A 177 32.41 -7.04 95.47
N GLY A 178 31.97 -5.82 95.75
CA GLY A 178 32.84 -4.64 95.89
C GLY A 178 33.09 -4.37 97.38
N GLU A 179 34.32 -4.03 97.74
CA GLU A 179 34.76 -3.91 99.12
C GLU A 179 34.18 -2.69 99.84
N GLN A 180 33.90 -2.83 101.14
CA GLN A 180 33.79 -1.69 102.06
C GLN A 180 35.08 -1.62 102.89
N SER A 181 35.78 -0.50 102.75
CA SER A 181 36.75 0.04 103.72
C SER A 181 36.26 1.40 104.17
#